data_AF-A0A380ELU4-F1
#
_entry.id   AF-A0A380ELU4-F1
#
_cell.length_a   1.000
_cell.length_b   1.000
_cell.length_c   1.000
_cell.angle_alpha   90.00
_cell.angle_beta   90.00
_cell.angle_gamma   90.00
#
_symmetry.space_group_name_H-M   'P 1'
#
loop_
_entity.id
_entity.type
_entity.pdbx_description
1 polymer ?
#
loop_
_entity_poly.entity_id
_entity_poly.type
_entity_poly.pdbx_seq_one_letter_code
_entity_poly.pdbx_strand_id
1 'polypeptide(L)'
;MLRTTFILLTLVGIGLTAFSFISNNMLFGIIFAVLTLVFVIGIIMSKSKEVDYSEAITDEIEEIKAQLAILDENYDLDFDLDEQYRIRDHWQQALKNKDILEEKRQYIEGRLNDAKGRHDELQSTVENVKDELYLSSKISNDLIVDSISTMANIKALDQHISDLNQQRQQLVQELDTFYNHAEAVTKSQFVYFNKLSLFHDVQQWLKSAEDTNEKWRINAENTKLVTNELNHLNAQLEENNKEITALFDFINVGTEEDFYQHHEDYQTYTSNLSRFNDLTKYLENQNYSYELSSSLSEKTTAQLEEEDHLLATQVDEYNEQYLEMQAQVSDLSAQINHMETDTTLANLRHEYHSLKNQLNDIAKDWASLSYLQSLVDEHIKQIKDKRLPQVINEAVEILKHLTDGRYTMINYNEDSITVKHVNGQLYDPVELSQSTKELLYVALRISLIKVLRPYYPFPLIVDDAFVHFDKKRTEKMLNYLRSLSEHYQVLYFTCVKDNIVPSKEVITLNKIEEGGKR
;
A
#
# COMPACT_ATOMS: atom_id res chain seq x y z
N MET A 1 57.43 -73.54 -97.24
CA MET A 1 58.60 -74.41 -97.01
C MET A 1 58.22 -75.87 -96.81
N LEU A 2 57.37 -76.23 -95.84
CA LEU A 2 57.03 -77.65 -95.55
C LEU A 2 56.38 -78.41 -96.74
N ARG A 3 55.44 -77.76 -97.44
CA ARG A 3 54.69 -78.34 -98.57
C ARG A 3 55.56 -78.72 -99.77
N THR A 4 56.55 -77.88 -100.11
CA THR A 4 57.47 -78.10 -101.23
C THR A 4 58.39 -79.30 -100.98
N THR A 5 58.79 -79.53 -99.73
CA THR A 5 59.61 -80.68 -99.34
C THR A 5 58.84 -82.00 -99.49
N PHE A 6 57.56 -82.04 -99.09
CA PHE A 6 56.72 -83.22 -99.26
C PHE A 6 56.45 -83.59 -100.72
N ILE A 7 56.28 -82.60 -101.61
CA ILE A 7 56.13 -82.84 -103.06
C ILE A 7 57.39 -83.52 -103.63
N LEU A 8 58.58 -83.04 -103.24
CA LEU A 8 59.85 -83.56 -103.75
C LEU A 8 60.13 -85.00 -103.26
N LEU A 9 59.85 -85.29 -101.99
CA LEU A 9 59.95 -86.64 -101.42
C LEU A 9 58.96 -87.63 -102.03
N THR A 10 57.75 -87.16 -102.39
CA THR A 10 56.75 -87.99 -103.09
C THR A 10 57.26 -88.44 -104.46
N LEU A 11 57.85 -87.52 -105.24
CA LEU A 11 58.41 -87.83 -106.57
C LEU A 11 59.57 -88.84 -106.49
N VAL A 12 60.48 -88.67 -105.52
CA VAL A 12 61.58 -89.61 -105.29
C VAL A 12 61.06 -91.00 -104.91
N GLY A 13 60.07 -91.06 -104.01
CA GLY A 13 59.49 -92.32 -103.57
C GLY A 13 58.77 -93.08 -104.70
N ILE A 14 58.10 -92.39 -105.63
CA ILE A 14 57.46 -93.03 -106.80
C ILE A 14 58.54 -93.66 -107.70
N GLY A 15 59.65 -92.95 -107.94
CA GLY A 15 60.78 -93.48 -108.71
C GLY A 15 61.41 -94.73 -108.08
N LEU A 16 61.61 -94.71 -106.76
CA LEU A 16 62.14 -95.86 -106.02
C LEU A 16 61.17 -97.06 -106.02
N THR A 17 59.87 -96.79 -105.91
CA THR A 17 58.83 -97.84 -106.00
C THR A 17 58.86 -98.53 -107.37
N ALA A 18 58.93 -97.75 -108.46
CA ALA A 18 59.02 -98.29 -109.82
C ALA A 18 60.33 -99.07 -110.07
N PHE A 19 61.46 -98.56 -109.59
CA PHE A 19 62.76 -99.24 -109.69
C PHE A 19 62.79 -100.57 -108.92
N SER A 20 62.17 -100.61 -107.74
CA SER A 20 62.07 -101.84 -106.94
C SER A 20 61.24 -102.93 -107.63
N PHE A 21 60.25 -102.53 -108.44
CA PHE A 21 59.43 -103.45 -109.21
C PHE A 21 60.19 -104.05 -110.40
N ILE A 22 61.04 -103.25 -111.06
CA ILE A 22 61.92 -103.72 -112.15
C ILE A 22 63.03 -104.64 -111.64
N SER A 23 63.59 -104.36 -110.46
CA SER A 23 64.66 -105.17 -109.85
C SER A 23 64.18 -106.44 -109.14
N ASN A 24 62.89 -106.78 -109.26
CA ASN A 24 62.25 -108.00 -108.74
C ASN A 24 62.36 -108.18 -107.21
N ASN A 25 62.62 -107.11 -106.47
CA ASN A 25 62.66 -107.07 -105.00
C ASN A 25 61.31 -106.53 -104.47
N MET A 26 60.28 -107.39 -104.37
CA MET A 26 58.92 -106.95 -104.03
C MET A 26 58.79 -106.31 -102.64
N LEU A 27 59.60 -106.73 -101.67
CA LEU A 27 59.50 -106.26 -100.28
C LEU A 27 59.81 -104.76 -100.16
N PHE A 28 60.81 -104.27 -100.89
CA PHE A 28 61.17 -102.84 -100.91
C PHE A 28 60.15 -102.00 -101.69
N GLY A 29 59.52 -102.56 -102.73
CA GLY A 29 58.50 -101.86 -103.51
C GLY A 29 57.27 -101.51 -102.67
N ILE A 30 56.80 -102.42 -101.82
CA ILE A 30 55.66 -102.18 -100.94
C ILE A 30 56.00 -101.09 -99.91
N ILE A 31 57.20 -101.12 -99.33
CA ILE A 31 57.63 -100.12 -98.34
C ILE A 31 57.68 -98.71 -98.96
N PHE A 32 58.24 -98.56 -100.16
CA PHE A 32 58.30 -97.26 -100.84
C PHE A 32 56.92 -96.76 -101.28
N ALA A 33 56.00 -97.65 -101.66
CA ALA A 33 54.62 -97.28 -101.97
C ALA A 33 53.87 -96.73 -100.74
N VAL A 34 54.08 -97.30 -99.55
CA VAL A 34 53.47 -96.77 -98.31
C VAL A 34 54.08 -95.40 -97.96
N LEU A 35 55.40 -95.25 -98.09
CA LEU A 35 56.09 -93.99 -97.81
C LEU A 35 55.63 -92.84 -98.71
N THR A 36 55.42 -93.11 -100.00
CA THR A 36 54.87 -92.10 -100.93
C THR A 36 53.46 -91.68 -100.53
N LEU A 37 52.61 -92.61 -100.10
CA LEU A 37 51.25 -92.30 -99.65
C LEU A 37 51.26 -91.36 -98.43
N VAL A 38 52.17 -91.60 -97.47
CA VAL A 38 52.33 -90.73 -96.29
C VAL A 38 52.73 -89.30 -96.71
N PHE A 39 53.64 -89.15 -97.67
CA PHE A 39 54.03 -87.83 -98.15
C PHE A 39 52.90 -87.10 -98.89
N VAL A 40 52.05 -87.80 -99.63
CA VAL A 40 50.85 -87.22 -100.26
C VAL A 40 49.88 -86.67 -99.22
N ILE A 41 49.66 -87.41 -98.13
CA ILE A 41 48.81 -86.94 -97.02
C ILE A 41 49.41 -85.68 -96.36
N GLY A 42 50.74 -85.63 -96.21
CA GLY A 42 51.46 -84.47 -95.69
C GLY A 42 51.28 -83.18 -96.52
N ILE A 43 51.12 -83.30 -97.84
CA ILE A 43 50.86 -82.13 -98.73
C ILE A 43 49.48 -81.53 -98.44
N ILE A 44 48.49 -82.37 -98.12
CA ILE A 44 47.09 -81.95 -97.93
C ILE A 44 46.92 -81.26 -96.57
N MET A 45 47.62 -81.70 -95.52
CA MET A 45 47.53 -81.10 -94.18
C MET A 45 48.27 -79.76 -94.04
N SER A 46 49.13 -79.39 -95.00
CA SER A 46 49.97 -78.18 -94.93
C SER A 46 49.28 -76.87 -95.37
N LYS A 47 47.95 -76.79 -95.40
CA LYS A 47 47.23 -75.54 -95.74
C LYS A 47 47.01 -74.68 -94.48
N SER A 48 47.78 -73.59 -94.34
CA SER A 48 47.48 -72.50 -93.38
C SER A 48 46.53 -71.48 -94.02
N LYS A 49 45.46 -71.10 -93.31
CA LYS A 49 44.54 -70.00 -93.65
C LYS A 49 45.20 -68.64 -93.36
N GLU A 50 45.02 -67.67 -94.25
CA GLU A 50 45.30 -66.24 -94.00
C GLU A 50 44.13 -65.63 -93.21
N VAL A 51 44.43 -64.79 -92.22
CA VAL A 51 43.46 -64.10 -91.35
C VAL A 51 43.34 -62.65 -91.81
N ASP A 52 42.12 -62.17 -91.99
CA ASP A 52 41.76 -60.83 -92.43
C ASP A 52 41.60 -59.91 -91.21
N TYR A 53 42.39 -58.83 -91.13
CA TYR A 53 42.51 -57.96 -89.95
C TYR A 53 41.29 -57.04 -89.72
N SER A 54 40.29 -57.06 -90.61
CA SER A 54 39.06 -56.28 -90.50
C SER A 54 38.05 -56.84 -89.48
N GLU A 55 37.94 -58.17 -89.37
CA GLU A 55 37.00 -58.79 -88.42
C GLU A 55 37.51 -58.68 -86.97
N ALA A 56 38.82 -58.87 -86.73
CA ALA A 56 39.38 -58.86 -85.38
C ALA A 56 39.21 -57.53 -84.62
N ILE A 57 39.33 -56.38 -85.29
CA ILE A 57 39.12 -55.07 -84.66
C ILE A 57 37.63 -54.83 -84.38
N THR A 58 36.75 -55.37 -85.24
CA THR A 58 35.30 -55.22 -85.08
C THR A 58 34.80 -56.07 -83.91
N ASP A 59 35.34 -57.28 -83.77
CA ASP A 59 35.07 -58.18 -82.65
C ASP A 59 35.59 -57.62 -81.31
N GLU A 60 36.78 -57.01 -81.27
CA GLU A 60 37.29 -56.32 -80.06
C GLU A 60 36.40 -55.12 -79.66
N ILE A 61 35.87 -54.36 -80.62
CA ILE A 61 34.95 -53.24 -80.32
C ILE A 61 33.61 -53.75 -79.80
N GLU A 62 33.08 -54.85 -80.33
CA GLU A 62 31.87 -55.48 -79.78
C GLU A 62 32.11 -56.06 -78.39
N GLU A 63 33.27 -56.68 -78.14
CA GLU A 63 33.62 -57.22 -76.83
C GLU A 63 33.77 -56.10 -75.78
N ILE A 64 34.42 -54.98 -76.13
CA ILE A 64 34.52 -53.81 -75.23
C ILE A 64 33.14 -53.20 -74.96
N LYS A 65 32.25 -53.13 -75.96
CA LYS A 65 30.86 -52.67 -75.76
C LYS A 65 30.07 -53.60 -74.85
N ALA A 66 30.24 -54.91 -75.01
CA ALA A 66 29.59 -55.89 -74.15
C ALA A 66 30.10 -55.78 -72.70
N GLN A 67 31.41 -55.59 -72.50
CA GLN A 67 31.98 -55.37 -71.18
C GLN A 67 31.51 -54.06 -70.53
N LEU A 68 31.39 -52.97 -71.30
CA LEU A 68 30.83 -51.70 -70.84
C LEU A 68 29.36 -51.83 -70.44
N ALA A 69 28.55 -52.54 -71.23
CA ALA A 69 27.14 -52.78 -70.92
C ALA A 69 26.95 -53.60 -69.64
N ILE A 70 27.82 -54.61 -69.42
CA ILE A 70 27.81 -55.39 -68.17
C ILE A 70 28.23 -54.53 -66.97
N LEU A 71 29.12 -53.55 -67.15
CA LEU A 71 29.52 -52.62 -66.10
C LEU A 71 28.38 -51.65 -65.75
N ASP A 72 27.70 -51.09 -66.76
CA ASP A 72 26.55 -50.18 -66.63
C ASP A 72 25.33 -50.87 -65.97
N GLU A 73 25.14 -52.17 -66.24
CA GLU A 73 24.02 -52.94 -65.68
C GLU A 73 24.28 -53.37 -64.22
N ASN A 74 25.54 -53.61 -63.84
CA ASN A 74 25.88 -54.11 -62.50
C ASN A 74 26.35 -53.02 -61.52
N TYR A 75 26.73 -51.84 -62.00
CA TYR A 75 27.22 -50.74 -61.17
C TYR A 75 26.59 -49.43 -61.60
N ASP A 76 26.09 -48.66 -60.64
CA ASP A 76 25.66 -47.28 -60.87
C ASP A 76 26.91 -46.41 -61.13
N LEU A 77 27.18 -46.13 -62.41
CA LEU A 77 28.35 -45.36 -62.85
C LEU A 77 28.20 -43.84 -62.55
N ASP A 78 27.03 -43.39 -62.10
CA ASP A 78 26.73 -42.04 -61.59
C ASP A 78 26.93 -41.92 -60.05
N PHE A 79 27.82 -42.74 -59.47
CA PHE A 79 28.12 -42.77 -58.03
C PHE A 79 28.61 -41.41 -57.49
N ASP A 80 27.70 -40.64 -56.87
CA ASP A 80 28.02 -39.41 -56.14
C ASP A 80 28.48 -39.75 -54.71
N LEU A 81 29.80 -39.66 -54.53
CA LEU A 81 30.49 -39.93 -53.27
C LEU A 81 30.04 -38.97 -52.15
N ASP A 82 29.72 -37.72 -52.49
CA ASP A 82 29.26 -36.71 -51.54
C ASP A 82 27.83 -36.99 -51.07
N GLU A 83 26.94 -37.45 -51.96
CA GLU A 83 25.59 -37.86 -51.58
C GLU A 83 25.60 -39.04 -50.59
N GLN A 84 26.44 -40.06 -50.85
CA GLN A 84 26.60 -41.19 -49.94
C GLN A 84 27.18 -40.80 -48.58
N TYR A 85 28.12 -39.84 -48.53
CA TYR A 85 28.62 -39.29 -47.26
C TYR A 85 27.52 -38.56 -46.49
N ARG A 86 26.72 -37.72 -47.16
CA ARG A 86 25.62 -36.99 -46.52
C ARG A 86 24.55 -37.93 -45.96
N ILE A 87 24.20 -39.00 -46.68
CA ILE A 87 23.24 -40.00 -46.21
C ILE A 87 23.78 -40.72 -44.96
N ARG A 88 25.06 -41.11 -44.94
CA ARG A 88 25.68 -41.77 -43.79
C ARG A 88 25.80 -40.84 -42.58
N ASP A 89 26.14 -39.57 -42.78
CA ASP A 89 26.19 -38.56 -41.71
C ASP A 89 24.79 -38.31 -41.11
N HIS A 90 23.76 -38.14 -41.95
CA HIS A 90 22.37 -38.06 -41.49
C HIS A 90 21.94 -39.30 -40.69
N TRP A 91 22.30 -40.50 -41.15
CA TRP A 91 22.01 -41.74 -40.43
C TRP A 91 22.72 -41.82 -39.07
N GLN A 92 23.99 -41.42 -39.00
CA GLN A 92 24.74 -41.36 -37.74
C GLN A 92 24.15 -40.34 -36.76
N GLN A 93 23.75 -39.16 -37.25
CA GLN A 93 23.07 -38.16 -36.43
C GLN A 93 21.70 -38.65 -35.94
N ALA A 94 20.95 -39.36 -36.78
CA ALA A 94 19.67 -39.97 -36.40
C ALA A 94 19.84 -41.03 -35.30
N LEU A 95 20.87 -41.88 -35.40
CA LEU A 95 21.21 -42.87 -34.38
C LEU A 95 21.59 -42.20 -33.05
N LYS A 96 22.46 -41.19 -33.10
CA LYS A 96 22.86 -40.43 -31.90
C LYS A 96 21.66 -39.73 -31.24
N ASN A 97 20.76 -39.16 -32.04
CA ASN A 97 19.53 -38.56 -31.53
C ASN A 97 18.60 -39.59 -30.88
N LYS A 98 18.49 -40.79 -31.44
CA LYS A 98 17.73 -41.88 -30.84
C LYS A 98 18.28 -42.25 -29.46
N ASP A 99 19.59 -42.40 -29.32
CA ASP A 99 20.22 -42.76 -28.04
C ASP A 99 19.99 -41.68 -26.98
N ILE A 100 20.12 -40.40 -27.34
CA ILE A 100 19.83 -39.27 -26.45
C ILE A 100 18.36 -39.27 -26.00
N LEU A 101 17.44 -39.59 -26.91
CA LEU A 101 16.01 -39.68 -26.58
C LEU A 101 15.71 -40.87 -25.66
N GLU A 102 16.41 -41.99 -25.83
CA GLU A 102 16.28 -43.17 -24.98
C GLU A 102 16.74 -42.89 -23.55
N GLU A 103 17.90 -42.23 -23.38
CA GLU A 103 18.40 -41.79 -22.06
C GLU A 103 17.43 -40.82 -21.39
N LYS A 104 16.90 -39.84 -22.14
CA LYS A 104 15.88 -38.92 -21.62
C LYS A 104 14.62 -39.65 -21.17
N ARG A 105 14.18 -40.67 -21.92
CA ARG A 105 13.00 -41.46 -21.54
C ARG A 105 13.25 -42.17 -20.21
N GLN A 106 14.38 -42.87 -20.07
CA GLN A 106 14.74 -43.56 -18.84
C GLN A 106 14.83 -42.62 -17.63
N TYR A 107 15.42 -41.43 -17.82
CA TYR A 107 15.48 -40.40 -16.78
C TYR A 107 14.08 -39.94 -16.32
N ILE A 108 13.18 -39.68 -17.27
CA ILE A 108 11.80 -39.26 -16.96
C ILE A 108 11.04 -40.39 -16.27
N GLU A 109 11.22 -41.64 -16.70
CA GLU A 109 10.61 -42.82 -16.07
C GLU A 109 11.05 -43.00 -14.62
N GLY A 110 12.35 -42.85 -14.34
CA GLY A 110 12.88 -42.88 -12.98
C GLY A 110 12.25 -41.79 -12.11
N ARG A 111 12.20 -40.56 -12.62
CA ARG A 111 11.56 -39.42 -11.94
C ARG A 111 10.07 -39.61 -11.68
N LEU A 112 9.36 -40.26 -12.60
CA LEU A 112 7.94 -40.57 -12.43
C LEU A 112 7.74 -41.61 -11.32
N ASN A 113 8.59 -42.64 -11.25
CA ASN A 113 8.54 -43.64 -10.19
C ASN A 113 8.85 -43.04 -8.82
N ASP A 114 9.86 -42.18 -8.72
CA ASP A 114 10.16 -41.46 -7.47
C ASP A 114 8.98 -40.59 -7.00
N ALA A 115 8.32 -39.91 -7.94
CA ALA A 115 7.14 -39.09 -7.64
C ALA A 115 5.94 -39.94 -7.19
N LYS A 116 5.72 -41.10 -7.80
CA LYS A 116 4.68 -42.06 -7.37
C LYS A 116 4.96 -42.60 -5.97
N GLY A 117 6.20 -43.01 -5.68
CA GLY A 117 6.59 -43.49 -4.35
C GLY A 117 6.33 -42.44 -3.27
N ARG A 118 6.71 -41.18 -3.51
CA ARG A 118 6.40 -40.07 -2.59
C ARG A 118 4.91 -39.82 -2.40
N HIS A 119 4.13 -39.91 -3.48
CA HIS A 119 2.69 -39.74 -3.40
C HIS A 119 2.06 -40.81 -2.51
N ASP A 120 2.45 -42.08 -2.68
CA ASP A 120 1.93 -43.19 -1.89
C ASP A 120 2.33 -43.07 -0.41
N GLU A 121 3.57 -42.64 -0.12
CA GLU A 121 4.04 -42.37 1.24
C GLU A 121 3.24 -41.24 1.92
N LEU A 122 3.03 -40.12 1.21
CA LEU A 122 2.24 -39.00 1.71
C LEU A 122 0.78 -39.41 1.95
N GLN A 123 0.20 -40.20 1.05
CA GLN A 123 -1.17 -40.67 1.20
C GLN A 123 -1.33 -41.61 2.41
N SER A 124 -0.37 -42.52 2.63
CA SER A 124 -0.35 -43.36 3.82
C SER A 124 -0.21 -42.54 5.11
N THR A 125 0.58 -41.47 5.08
CA THR A 125 0.75 -40.57 6.24
C THR A 125 -0.55 -39.86 6.58
N VAL A 126 -1.28 -39.38 5.57
CA VAL A 126 -2.58 -38.70 5.78
C VAL A 126 -3.62 -39.66 6.34
N GLU A 127 -3.69 -40.91 5.87
CA GLU A 127 -4.61 -41.91 6.43
C GLU A 127 -4.25 -42.26 7.88
N ASN A 128 -2.97 -42.39 8.22
CA ASN A 128 -2.55 -42.59 9.62
C ASN A 128 -3.00 -41.44 10.53
N VAL A 129 -2.87 -40.18 10.07
CA VAL A 129 -3.34 -39.00 10.81
C VAL A 129 -4.86 -39.01 10.97
N LYS A 130 -5.62 -39.43 9.95
CA LYS A 130 -7.07 -39.59 10.06
C LYS A 130 -7.43 -40.63 11.11
N ASP A 131 -6.74 -41.76 11.15
CA ASP A 131 -6.97 -42.82 12.13
C ASP A 131 -6.65 -42.35 13.56
N GLU A 132 -5.53 -41.64 13.77
CA GLU A 132 -5.17 -41.06 15.07
C GLU A 132 -6.22 -40.06 15.58
N LEU A 133 -6.82 -39.29 14.66
CA LEU A 133 -7.86 -38.32 14.96
C LEU A 133 -9.27 -38.93 14.97
N TYR A 134 -9.40 -40.26 14.81
CA TYR A 134 -10.68 -40.98 14.70
C TYR A 134 -11.61 -40.40 13.61
N LEU A 135 -11.03 -39.88 12.53
CA LEU A 135 -11.74 -39.31 11.40
C LEU A 135 -12.08 -40.40 10.37
N SER A 136 -13.23 -40.26 9.72
CA SER A 136 -13.62 -41.18 8.65
C SER A 136 -12.65 -41.05 7.46
N SER A 137 -12.18 -42.18 6.93
CA SER A 137 -11.34 -42.23 5.71
C SER A 137 -12.00 -41.60 4.48
N LYS A 138 -13.33 -41.41 4.50
CA LYS A 138 -14.08 -40.73 3.44
C LYS A 138 -14.05 -39.19 3.51
N ILE A 139 -13.49 -38.61 4.57
CA ILE A 139 -13.42 -37.15 4.71
C ILE A 139 -12.37 -36.59 3.74
N SER A 140 -12.71 -35.46 3.10
CA SER A 140 -11.74 -34.74 2.25
C SER A 140 -10.60 -34.20 3.12
N ASN A 141 -9.38 -34.30 2.63
CA ASN A 141 -8.18 -33.86 3.35
C ASN A 141 -8.23 -32.35 3.65
N ASP A 142 -8.79 -31.56 2.73
CA ASP A 142 -8.93 -30.10 2.90
C ASP A 142 -9.83 -29.75 4.11
N LEU A 143 -10.88 -30.53 4.33
CA LEU A 143 -11.81 -30.33 5.44
C LEU A 143 -11.16 -30.58 6.80
N ILE A 144 -10.11 -31.40 6.87
CA ILE A 144 -9.36 -31.65 8.12
C ILE A 144 -8.61 -30.39 8.53
N VAL A 145 -7.93 -29.74 7.59
CA VAL A 145 -7.17 -28.50 7.82
C VAL A 145 -8.12 -27.37 8.23
N ASP A 146 -9.24 -27.23 7.51
CA ASP A 146 -10.26 -26.23 7.82
C ASP A 146 -10.90 -26.48 9.20
N SER A 147 -11.14 -27.74 9.57
CA SER A 147 -11.70 -28.10 10.87
C SER A 147 -10.74 -27.76 12.01
N ILE A 148 -9.44 -28.06 11.87
CA ILE A 148 -8.41 -27.72 12.87
C ILE A 148 -8.30 -26.20 13.03
N SER A 149 -8.27 -25.46 11.92
CA SER A 149 -8.26 -23.99 11.91
C SER A 149 -9.50 -23.43 12.60
N THR A 150 -10.68 -23.97 12.29
CA THR A 150 -11.94 -23.57 12.91
C THR A 150 -11.95 -23.84 14.41
N MET A 151 -11.46 -25.00 14.86
CA MET A 151 -11.34 -25.33 16.29
C MET A 151 -10.37 -24.39 17.01
N ALA A 152 -9.25 -24.05 16.39
CA ALA A 152 -8.30 -23.08 16.94
C ALA A 152 -8.93 -21.69 17.08
N ASN A 153 -9.69 -21.25 16.08
CA ASN A 153 -10.42 -19.98 16.11
C ASN A 153 -11.51 -19.96 17.19
N ILE A 154 -12.28 -21.04 17.34
CA ILE A 154 -13.28 -21.16 18.40
C ILE A 154 -12.62 -21.05 19.77
N LYS A 155 -11.50 -21.76 19.99
CA LYS A 155 -10.75 -21.69 21.24
C LYS A 155 -10.22 -20.28 21.54
N ALA A 156 -9.72 -19.58 20.52
CA ALA A 156 -9.25 -18.21 20.67
C ALA A 156 -10.41 -17.25 21.02
N LEU A 157 -11.57 -17.41 20.40
CA LEU A 157 -12.76 -16.61 20.70
C LEU A 157 -13.30 -16.88 22.11
N ASP A 158 -13.31 -18.14 22.55
CA ASP A 158 -13.72 -18.50 23.91
C ASP A 158 -12.80 -17.86 24.97
N GLN A 159 -11.48 -17.91 24.74
CA GLN A 159 -10.52 -17.22 25.60
C GLN A 159 -10.78 -15.70 25.64
N HIS A 160 -11.04 -15.09 24.49
CA HIS A 160 -11.32 -13.67 24.41
C HIS A 160 -12.60 -13.28 25.16
N ILE A 161 -13.65 -14.10 25.07
CA ILE A 161 -14.90 -13.92 25.83
C ILE A 161 -14.63 -14.03 27.34
N SER A 162 -13.79 -14.97 27.76
CA SER A 162 -13.39 -15.11 29.18
C SER A 162 -12.67 -13.84 29.67
N ASP A 163 -11.70 -13.33 28.90
CA ASP A 163 -10.95 -12.12 29.26
C ASP A 163 -11.87 -10.88 29.37
N LEU A 164 -12.79 -10.71 28.41
CA LEU A 164 -13.78 -9.62 28.44
C LEU A 164 -14.73 -9.72 29.64
N ASN A 165 -15.14 -10.94 30.00
CA ASN A 165 -15.98 -11.14 31.19
C ASN A 165 -15.24 -10.80 32.48
N GLN A 166 -13.94 -11.13 32.57
CA GLN A 166 -13.11 -10.75 33.70
C GLN A 166 -12.94 -9.24 33.80
N GLN A 167 -12.66 -8.56 32.69
CA GLN A 167 -12.57 -7.09 32.65
C GLN A 167 -13.89 -6.44 33.08
N ARG A 168 -15.02 -6.93 32.57
CA ARG A 168 -16.35 -6.45 32.98
C ARG A 168 -16.56 -6.62 34.49
N GLN A 169 -16.18 -7.76 35.07
CA GLN A 169 -16.31 -7.99 36.51
C GLN A 169 -15.44 -7.02 37.33
N GLN A 170 -14.19 -6.80 36.91
CA GLN A 170 -13.32 -5.81 37.55
C GLN A 170 -13.91 -4.40 37.50
N LEU A 171 -14.39 -3.97 36.32
CA LEU A 171 -14.97 -2.64 36.15
C LEU A 171 -16.23 -2.44 37.00
N VAL A 172 -17.08 -3.47 37.10
CA VAL A 172 -18.27 -3.44 37.96
C VAL A 172 -17.87 -3.33 39.44
N GLN A 173 -16.83 -4.07 39.87
CA GLN A 173 -16.31 -3.95 41.23
C GLN A 173 -15.74 -2.56 41.53
N GLU A 174 -15.01 -1.96 40.59
CA GLU A 174 -14.49 -0.60 40.73
C GLU A 174 -15.62 0.42 40.82
N LEU A 175 -16.66 0.30 39.99
CA LEU A 175 -17.85 1.14 40.04
C LEU A 175 -18.58 1.02 41.38
N ASP A 176 -18.79 -0.20 41.87
CA ASP A 176 -19.43 -0.41 43.17
C ASP A 176 -18.57 0.15 44.31
N THR A 177 -17.25 0.00 44.25
CA THR A 177 -16.33 0.58 45.22
C THR A 177 -16.42 2.11 45.23
N PHE A 178 -16.44 2.73 44.04
CA PHE A 178 -16.60 4.17 43.87
C PHE A 178 -17.94 4.65 44.46
N TYR A 179 -19.06 4.02 44.10
CA TYR A 179 -20.37 4.44 44.60
C TYR A 179 -20.54 4.21 46.09
N ASN A 180 -20.01 3.11 46.65
CA ASN A 180 -20.02 2.87 48.10
C ASN A 180 -19.20 3.93 48.85
N HIS A 181 -18.05 4.33 48.30
CA HIS A 181 -17.24 5.40 48.86
C HIS A 181 -17.98 6.75 48.79
N ALA A 182 -18.57 7.07 47.63
CA ALA A 182 -19.34 8.28 47.44
C ALA A 182 -20.55 8.36 48.39
N GLU A 183 -21.27 7.25 48.60
CA GLU A 183 -22.36 7.17 49.57
C GLU A 183 -21.86 7.43 50.99
N ALA A 184 -20.75 6.80 51.39
CA ALA A 184 -20.17 6.99 52.72
C ALA A 184 -19.78 8.45 53.00
N VAL A 185 -19.17 9.13 52.03
CA VAL A 185 -18.74 10.53 52.15
C VAL A 185 -19.94 11.48 52.16
N THR A 186 -20.97 11.20 51.36
CA THR A 186 -22.11 12.11 51.18
C THR A 186 -23.28 11.84 52.12
N LYS A 187 -23.22 10.79 52.93
CA LYS A 187 -24.26 10.37 53.89
C LYS A 187 -24.74 11.46 54.84
N SER A 188 -23.87 12.41 55.19
CA SER A 188 -24.23 13.53 56.09
C SER A 188 -25.07 14.61 55.40
N GLN A 189 -25.06 14.65 54.06
CA GLN A 189 -25.65 15.72 53.25
C GLN A 189 -26.88 15.26 52.48
N PHE A 190 -26.93 13.99 52.07
CA PHE A 190 -28.06 13.44 51.32
C PHE A 190 -28.87 12.44 52.13
N VAL A 191 -30.20 12.62 52.13
CA VAL A 191 -31.15 11.69 52.77
C VAL A 191 -31.35 10.42 51.94
N TYR A 192 -31.25 10.53 50.61
CA TYR A 192 -31.37 9.42 49.67
C TYR A 192 -30.19 9.45 48.70
N PHE A 193 -29.43 8.35 48.63
CA PHE A 193 -28.34 8.20 47.69
C PHE A 193 -28.83 7.51 46.43
N ASN A 194 -28.60 8.12 45.28
CA ASN A 194 -28.94 7.56 43.98
C ASN A 194 -27.72 7.59 43.05
N LYS A 195 -27.26 6.41 42.63
CA LYS A 195 -26.10 6.27 41.72
C LYS A 195 -26.28 7.05 40.41
N LEU A 196 -27.50 7.10 39.87
CA LEU A 196 -27.80 7.75 38.58
C LEU A 196 -27.77 9.28 38.64
N SER A 197 -28.12 9.87 39.79
CA SER A 197 -28.15 11.33 39.97
C SER A 197 -27.00 11.87 40.81
N LEU A 198 -26.11 11.00 41.32
CA LEU A 198 -25.02 11.36 42.24
C LEU A 198 -24.27 12.63 41.84
N PHE A 199 -23.81 12.72 40.58
CA PHE A 199 -23.02 13.86 40.12
C PHE A 199 -23.82 15.16 40.10
N HIS A 200 -25.09 15.09 39.68
CA HIS A 200 -26.00 16.22 39.71
C HIS A 200 -26.27 16.68 41.16
N ASP A 201 -26.54 15.73 42.05
CA ASP A 201 -26.90 16.01 43.44
C ASP A 201 -25.70 16.60 44.22
N VAL A 202 -24.49 16.07 44.00
CA VAL A 202 -23.23 16.63 44.53
C VAL A 202 -22.97 18.04 44.01
N GLN A 203 -23.17 18.28 42.72
CA GLN A 203 -22.95 19.59 42.12
C GLN A 203 -23.94 20.63 42.67
N GLN A 204 -25.21 20.26 42.82
CA GLN A 204 -26.24 21.14 43.37
C GLN A 204 -25.96 21.47 44.85
N TRP A 205 -25.53 20.48 45.63
CA TRP A 205 -25.12 20.69 47.02
C TRP A 205 -23.89 21.59 47.11
N LEU A 206 -22.85 21.34 46.31
CA LEU A 206 -21.62 22.15 46.31
C LEU A 206 -21.94 23.62 46.03
N LYS A 207 -22.75 23.88 44.99
CA LYS A 207 -23.20 25.22 44.65
C LYS A 207 -23.95 25.89 45.81
N SER A 208 -24.86 25.15 46.46
CA SER A 208 -25.63 25.67 47.60
C SER A 208 -24.73 25.96 48.81
N ALA A 209 -23.71 25.14 49.04
CA ALA A 209 -22.73 25.32 50.10
C ALA A 209 -21.83 26.53 49.84
N GLU A 210 -21.37 26.73 48.60
CA GLU A 210 -20.61 27.92 48.18
C GLU A 210 -21.42 29.20 48.35
N ASP A 211 -22.67 29.23 47.87
CA ASP A 211 -23.57 30.38 48.04
C ASP A 211 -23.82 30.70 49.52
N THR A 212 -23.93 29.67 50.35
CA THR A 212 -24.12 29.83 51.80
C THR A 212 -22.85 30.37 52.46
N ASN A 213 -21.68 29.85 52.10
CA ASN A 213 -20.40 30.30 52.64
C ASN A 213 -20.10 31.75 52.26
N GLU A 214 -20.42 32.16 51.04
CA GLU A 214 -20.27 33.55 50.60
C GLU A 214 -21.18 34.50 51.40
N LYS A 215 -22.44 34.09 51.65
CA LYS A 215 -23.33 34.85 52.55
C LYS A 215 -22.76 34.97 53.97
N TRP A 216 -22.19 33.90 54.51
CA TRP A 216 -21.54 33.93 55.83
C TRP A 216 -20.34 34.88 55.85
N ARG A 217 -19.50 34.86 54.80
CA ARG A 217 -18.35 35.75 54.65
C ARG A 217 -18.78 37.22 54.62
N ILE A 218 -19.76 37.55 53.79
CA ILE A 218 -20.31 38.91 53.69
C ILE A 218 -20.88 39.36 55.04
N ASN A 219 -21.66 38.49 55.71
CA ASN A 219 -22.21 38.82 57.02
C ASN A 219 -21.12 39.01 58.09
N ALA A 220 -20.05 38.22 58.06
CA ALA A 220 -18.92 38.36 58.98
C ALA A 220 -18.17 39.69 58.76
N GLU A 221 -17.96 40.09 57.50
CA GLU A 221 -17.37 41.38 57.14
C GLU A 221 -18.25 42.56 57.60
N ASN A 222 -19.55 42.51 57.33
CA ASN A 222 -20.51 43.51 57.78
C ASN A 222 -20.52 43.62 59.32
N THR A 223 -20.52 42.49 60.02
CA THR A 223 -20.48 42.47 61.49
C THR A 223 -19.19 43.12 62.01
N LYS A 224 -18.05 42.85 61.37
CA LYS A 224 -16.76 43.45 61.72
C LYS A 224 -16.76 44.97 61.50
N LEU A 225 -17.33 45.44 60.39
CA LEU A 225 -17.43 46.87 60.08
C LEU A 225 -18.28 47.59 61.12
N VAL A 226 -19.48 47.08 61.40
CA VAL A 226 -20.39 47.65 62.42
C VAL A 226 -19.75 47.62 63.81
N THR A 227 -19.02 46.55 64.15
CA THR A 227 -18.32 46.46 65.44
C THR A 227 -17.21 47.51 65.56
N ASN A 228 -16.45 47.74 64.50
CA ASN A 228 -15.42 48.78 64.49
C ASN A 228 -16.02 50.18 64.62
N GLU A 229 -17.13 50.45 63.93
CA GLU A 229 -17.86 51.71 64.02
C GLU A 229 -18.41 51.94 65.43
N LEU A 230 -18.97 50.90 66.06
CA LEU A 230 -19.39 50.93 67.47
C LEU A 230 -18.24 51.23 68.42
N ASN A 231 -17.07 50.61 68.21
CA ASN A 231 -15.89 50.84 69.03
C ASN A 231 -15.40 52.30 68.91
N HIS A 232 -15.40 52.84 67.69
CA HIS A 232 -15.03 54.23 67.45
C HIS A 232 -16.01 55.20 68.13
N LEU A 233 -17.32 54.99 67.96
CA LEU A 233 -18.35 55.80 68.62
C LEU A 233 -18.24 55.75 70.15
N ASN A 234 -18.00 54.57 70.71
CA ASN A 234 -17.83 54.41 72.15
C ASN A 234 -16.56 55.13 72.66
N ALA A 235 -15.46 55.07 71.91
CA ALA A 235 -14.24 55.79 72.25
C ALA A 235 -14.46 57.31 72.24
N GLN A 236 -15.13 57.84 71.22
CA GLN A 236 -15.49 59.26 71.15
C GLN A 236 -16.42 59.67 72.29
N LEU A 237 -17.39 58.82 72.65
CA LEU A 237 -18.31 59.09 73.75
C LEU A 237 -17.57 59.11 75.09
N GLU A 238 -16.60 58.19 75.28
CA GLU A 238 -15.76 58.17 76.49
C GLU A 238 -14.85 59.40 76.58
N GLU A 239 -14.27 59.84 75.46
CA GLU A 239 -13.47 61.07 75.37
C GLU A 239 -14.30 62.31 75.68
N ASN A 240 -15.46 62.47 75.04
CA ASN A 240 -16.37 63.59 75.30
C ASN A 240 -16.84 63.61 76.77
N ASN A 241 -17.13 62.45 77.35
CA ASN A 241 -17.50 62.37 78.76
C ASN A 241 -16.33 62.76 79.69
N LYS A 242 -15.08 62.41 79.35
CA LYS A 242 -13.90 62.85 80.09
C LYS A 242 -13.73 64.38 80.00
N GLU A 243 -13.92 64.96 78.82
CA GLU A 243 -13.87 66.42 78.64
C GLU A 243 -14.96 67.13 79.44
N ILE A 244 -16.21 66.66 79.37
CA ILE A 244 -17.33 67.20 80.17
C ILE A 244 -17.00 67.12 81.67
N THR A 245 -16.50 65.97 82.13
CA THR A 245 -16.12 65.80 83.54
C THR A 245 -14.98 66.74 83.94
N ALA A 246 -13.95 66.90 83.09
CA ALA A 246 -12.85 67.82 83.35
C ALA A 246 -13.31 69.29 83.41
N LEU A 247 -14.23 69.69 82.53
CA LEU A 247 -14.84 71.02 82.55
C LEU A 247 -15.68 71.24 83.82
N PHE A 248 -16.43 70.23 84.26
CA PHE A 248 -17.23 70.30 85.48
C PHE A 248 -16.34 70.36 86.73
N ASP A 249 -15.28 69.56 86.79
CA ASP A 249 -14.31 69.59 87.89
C ASP A 249 -13.56 70.92 87.96
N PHE A 250 -13.19 71.50 86.80
CA PHE A 250 -12.46 72.78 86.75
C PHE A 250 -13.24 73.93 87.40
N ILE A 251 -14.57 73.96 87.23
CA ILE A 251 -15.43 74.98 87.85
C ILE A 251 -16.18 74.47 89.09
N ASN A 252 -15.90 73.24 89.53
CA ASN A 252 -16.44 72.58 90.72
C ASN A 252 -17.98 72.48 90.73
N VAL A 253 -18.56 72.02 89.63
CA VAL A 253 -20.01 71.78 89.45
C VAL A 253 -20.30 70.30 89.29
N GLY A 254 -21.47 69.84 89.77
CA GLY A 254 -21.84 68.43 89.73
C GLY A 254 -22.76 68.05 88.56
N THR A 255 -23.38 69.03 87.90
CA THR A 255 -24.37 68.80 86.84
C THR A 255 -24.18 69.79 85.69
N GLU A 256 -24.68 69.41 84.51
CA GLU A 256 -24.70 70.28 83.33
C GLU A 256 -25.50 71.56 83.56
N GLU A 257 -26.60 71.48 84.30
CA GLU A 257 -27.44 72.62 84.63
C GLU A 257 -26.70 73.61 85.56
N ASP A 258 -25.93 73.11 86.53
CA ASP A 258 -25.05 73.94 87.36
C ASP A 258 -23.92 74.58 86.54
N PHE A 259 -23.35 73.88 85.55
CA PHE A 259 -22.33 74.43 84.66
C PHE A 259 -22.85 75.65 83.88
N TYR A 260 -24.05 75.53 83.30
CA TYR A 260 -24.69 76.64 82.58
C TYR A 260 -25.09 77.78 83.51
N GLN A 261 -25.53 77.49 84.74
CA GLN A 261 -25.84 78.52 85.73
C GLN A 261 -24.58 79.33 86.13
N HIS A 262 -23.45 78.64 86.36
CA HIS A 262 -22.17 79.31 86.61
C HIS A 262 -21.67 80.13 85.41
N HIS A 263 -21.98 79.72 84.18
CA HIS A 263 -21.71 80.52 82.99
C HIS A 263 -22.55 81.80 82.96
N GLU A 264 -23.85 81.74 83.28
CA GLU A 264 -24.69 82.94 83.40
C GLU A 264 -24.21 83.88 84.52
N ASP A 265 -23.82 83.33 85.67
CA ASP A 265 -23.25 84.10 86.78
C ASP A 265 -21.91 84.73 86.39
N TYR A 266 -21.07 84.02 85.63
CA TYR A 266 -19.81 84.55 85.07
C TYR A 266 -20.07 85.63 84.02
N GLN A 267 -21.06 85.47 83.14
CA GLN A 267 -21.46 86.53 82.18
C GLN A 267 -21.94 87.77 82.92
N THR A 268 -22.71 87.60 84.00
CA THR A 268 -23.18 88.70 84.84
C THR A 268 -22.02 89.36 85.58
N TYR A 269 -21.09 88.57 86.14
CA TYR A 269 -19.87 89.06 86.77
C TYR A 269 -18.97 89.80 85.78
N THR A 270 -18.73 89.26 84.58
CA THR A 270 -17.90 89.89 83.54
C THR A 270 -18.54 91.14 82.96
N SER A 271 -19.87 91.19 82.81
CA SER A 271 -20.57 92.41 82.44
C SER A 271 -20.41 93.49 83.51
N ASN A 272 -20.56 93.12 84.79
CA ASN A 272 -20.34 94.02 85.92
C ASN A 272 -18.87 94.43 86.08
N LEU A 273 -17.93 93.52 85.81
CA LEU A 273 -16.49 93.76 85.83
C LEU A 273 -16.05 94.61 84.64
N SER A 274 -16.62 94.43 83.45
CA SER A 274 -16.40 95.31 82.30
C SER A 274 -16.90 96.70 82.62
N ARG A 275 -18.07 96.82 83.24
CA ARG A 275 -18.60 98.10 83.70
C ARG A 275 -17.74 98.73 84.80
N PHE A 276 -17.19 97.93 85.72
CA PHE A 276 -16.23 98.36 86.74
C PHE A 276 -14.89 98.77 86.11
N ASN A 277 -14.39 98.03 85.13
CA ASN A 277 -13.15 98.29 84.39
C ASN A 277 -13.28 99.48 83.46
N ASP A 278 -14.46 99.74 82.88
CA ASP A 278 -14.73 100.96 82.11
C ASP A 278 -14.76 102.18 83.04
N LEU A 279 -15.32 102.04 84.25
CA LEU A 279 -15.31 103.07 85.28
C LEU A 279 -13.90 103.30 85.87
N THR A 280 -13.13 102.22 86.03
CA THR A 280 -11.74 102.22 86.50
C THR A 280 -10.80 102.75 85.42
N LYS A 281 -11.00 102.41 84.13
CA LYS A 281 -10.30 103.01 82.98
C LYS A 281 -10.63 104.48 82.81
N TYR A 282 -11.83 104.94 83.16
CA TYR A 282 -12.17 106.37 83.22
C TYR A 282 -11.42 107.12 84.34
N LEU A 283 -10.98 106.41 85.40
CA LEU A 283 -10.24 106.96 86.54
C LEU A 283 -8.71 106.75 86.42
N GLU A 284 -8.25 105.71 85.73
CA GLU A 284 -6.84 105.40 85.46
C GLU A 284 -6.30 106.05 84.18
N ASN A 285 -7.15 106.52 83.25
CA ASN A 285 -6.72 107.38 82.13
C ASN A 285 -6.18 108.77 82.57
N GLN A 286 -6.20 109.09 83.86
CA GLN A 286 -5.50 110.25 84.42
C GLN A 286 -4.09 109.95 84.94
N ASN A 287 -3.59 108.70 84.89
CA ASN A 287 -2.22 108.42 85.30
C ASN A 287 -1.71 107.11 84.69
N TYR A 288 -1.17 107.17 83.48
CA TYR A 288 -0.48 106.03 82.87
C TYR A 288 1.04 106.22 82.89
N SER A 289 1.72 105.42 83.73
CA SER A 289 3.17 105.25 83.73
C SER A 289 3.57 103.89 83.14
N TYR A 290 4.29 103.99 82.03
CA TYR A 290 5.34 103.20 81.36
C TYR A 290 5.77 101.75 81.76
N GLU A 291 5.14 100.99 82.65
CA GLU A 291 5.69 99.67 83.04
C GLU A 291 4.75 98.49 82.79
N LEU A 292 4.63 98.08 81.52
CA LEU A 292 4.18 96.71 81.19
C LEU A 292 4.74 96.24 79.84
N SER A 293 6.06 96.19 79.71
CA SER A 293 6.72 95.65 78.51
C SER A 293 7.86 94.65 78.81
N SER A 294 7.94 94.07 80.01
CA SER A 294 9.14 93.31 80.40
C SER A 294 9.14 91.81 80.03
N SER A 295 8.16 91.29 79.30
CA SER A 295 8.15 89.88 78.85
C SER A 295 8.06 89.66 77.33
N LEU A 296 7.86 90.74 76.55
CA LEU A 296 8.03 90.76 75.09
C LEU A 296 9.33 91.49 74.66
N SER A 297 10.15 91.91 75.63
CA SER A 297 11.36 92.73 75.38
C SER A 297 12.63 91.93 75.04
N GLU A 298 12.61 90.60 75.10
CA GLU A 298 13.80 89.81 74.76
C GLU A 298 13.89 89.44 73.28
N LYS A 299 12.85 89.71 72.48
CA LYS A 299 12.89 89.59 71.03
C LYS A 299 12.45 90.89 70.37
N THR A 300 13.22 91.36 69.38
CA THR A 300 12.79 92.49 68.56
C THR A 300 11.65 92.07 67.63
N THR A 301 10.78 93.01 67.25
CA THR A 301 9.69 92.77 66.26
C THR A 301 10.22 92.10 64.98
N ALA A 302 11.42 92.50 64.54
CA ALA A 302 12.11 91.90 63.41
C ALA A 302 12.44 90.40 63.59
N GLN A 303 12.75 89.95 64.81
CA GLN A 303 13.04 88.53 65.09
C GLN A 303 11.77 87.67 65.10
N LEU A 304 10.64 88.25 65.53
CA LEU A 304 9.34 87.58 65.48
C LEU A 304 8.80 87.51 64.05
N GLU A 305 8.98 88.56 63.25
CA GLU A 305 8.64 88.57 61.82
C GLU A 305 9.51 87.60 61.01
N GLU A 306 10.79 87.43 61.37
CA GLU A 306 11.69 86.46 60.73
C GLU A 306 11.28 85.01 61.04
N GLU A 307 10.91 84.70 62.29
CA GLU A 307 10.41 83.37 62.68
C GLU A 307 9.05 83.05 62.03
N ASP A 308 8.14 84.03 61.97
CA ASP A 308 6.84 83.88 61.31
C ASP A 308 6.99 83.64 59.80
N HIS A 309 7.89 84.38 59.14
CA HIS A 309 8.18 84.17 57.72
C HIS A 309 8.85 82.82 57.47
N LEU A 310 9.76 82.37 58.35
CA LEU A 310 10.40 81.07 58.25
C LEU A 310 9.37 79.93 58.38
N LEU A 311 8.47 80.03 59.37
CA LEU A 311 7.41 79.06 59.59
C LEU A 311 6.41 79.03 58.43
N ALA A 312 5.99 80.19 57.92
CA ALA A 312 5.12 80.29 56.75
C ALA A 312 5.75 79.60 55.53
N THR A 313 7.06 79.83 55.29
CA THR A 313 7.79 79.18 54.19
C THR A 313 7.86 77.66 54.38
N GLN A 314 8.10 77.18 55.61
CA GLN A 314 8.13 75.74 55.91
C GLN A 314 6.75 75.08 55.72
N VAL A 315 5.67 75.76 56.09
CA VAL A 315 4.30 75.27 55.88
C VAL A 315 4.00 75.15 54.39
N ASP A 316 4.37 76.14 53.58
CA ASP A 316 4.19 76.10 52.14
C ASP A 316 5.01 74.96 51.50
N GLU A 317 6.28 74.78 51.89
CA GLU A 317 7.12 73.68 51.42
C GLU A 317 6.54 72.30 51.79
N TYR A 318 6.05 72.12 53.02
CA TYR A 318 5.43 70.86 53.44
C TYR A 318 4.11 70.60 52.71
N ASN A 319 3.35 71.64 52.40
CA ASN A 319 2.10 71.51 51.66
C ASN A 319 2.35 71.14 50.19
N GLU A 320 3.39 71.69 49.55
CA GLU A 320 3.81 71.25 48.20
C GLU A 320 4.25 69.79 48.20
N GLN A 321 5.07 69.38 49.18
CA GLN A 321 5.49 67.97 49.32
C GLN A 321 4.30 67.03 49.55
N TYR A 322 3.32 67.45 50.35
CA TYR A 322 2.10 66.70 50.59
C TYR A 322 1.28 66.52 49.30
N LEU A 323 1.08 67.59 48.53
CA LEU A 323 0.35 67.54 47.27
C LEU A 323 1.04 66.66 46.23
N GLU A 324 2.37 66.70 46.15
CA GLU A 324 3.15 65.83 45.26
C GLU A 324 3.00 64.35 45.67
N MET A 325 3.13 64.05 46.96
CA MET A 325 2.96 62.68 47.48
C MET A 325 1.53 62.17 47.24
N GLN A 326 0.52 63.04 47.44
CA GLN A 326 -0.88 62.69 47.19
C GLN A 326 -1.14 62.37 45.72
N ALA A 327 -0.53 63.12 44.79
CA ALA A 327 -0.61 62.85 43.36
C ALA A 327 0.02 61.50 43.00
N GLN A 328 1.19 61.18 43.57
CA GLN A 328 1.86 59.89 43.38
C GLN A 328 1.02 58.71 43.90
N VAL A 329 0.40 58.86 45.08
CA VAL A 329 -0.49 57.84 45.66
C VAL A 329 -1.72 57.63 44.77
N SER A 330 -2.28 58.69 44.20
CA SER A 330 -3.42 58.59 43.28
C SER A 330 -3.04 57.89 41.98
N ASP A 331 -1.87 58.20 41.40
CA ASP A 331 -1.39 57.56 40.17
C ASP A 331 -1.11 56.06 40.41
N LEU A 332 -0.41 55.73 41.50
CA LEU A 332 -0.17 54.34 41.91
C LEU A 332 -1.47 53.58 42.17
N SER A 333 -2.46 54.20 42.83
CA SER A 333 -3.77 53.58 43.06
C SER A 333 -4.53 53.33 41.76
N ALA A 334 -4.44 54.24 40.78
CA ALA A 334 -5.04 54.05 39.46
C ALA A 334 -4.36 52.90 38.69
N GLN A 335 -3.02 52.80 38.76
CA GLN A 335 -2.27 51.71 38.16
C GLN A 335 -2.61 50.36 38.81
N ILE A 336 -2.72 50.30 40.14
CA ILE A 336 -3.13 49.09 40.87
C ILE A 336 -4.54 48.67 40.46
N ASN A 337 -5.52 49.59 40.47
CA ASN A 337 -6.88 49.29 40.04
C ASN A 337 -6.94 48.81 38.58
N HIS A 338 -6.12 49.39 37.70
CA HIS A 338 -6.03 48.93 36.31
C HIS A 338 -5.50 47.49 36.22
N MET A 339 -4.45 47.16 36.97
CA MET A 339 -3.90 45.79 37.01
C MET A 339 -4.87 44.78 37.65
N GLU A 340 -5.63 45.17 38.67
CA GLU A 340 -6.63 44.31 39.32
C GLU A 340 -7.85 44.06 38.45
N THR A 341 -8.22 45.03 37.59
CA THR A 341 -9.35 44.93 36.66
C THR A 341 -8.96 44.40 35.28
N ASP A 342 -7.67 44.17 35.02
CA ASP A 342 -7.19 43.67 33.75
C ASP A 342 -7.60 42.20 33.52
N THR A 343 -8.64 42.03 32.71
CA THR A 343 -9.19 40.71 32.33
C THR A 343 -8.47 40.09 31.13
N THR A 344 -7.45 40.76 30.57
CA THR A 344 -6.80 40.35 29.32
C THR A 344 -6.22 38.94 29.42
N LEU A 345 -5.54 38.61 30.53
CA LEU A 345 -4.98 37.26 30.74
C LEU A 345 -6.06 36.18 30.84
N ALA A 346 -7.17 36.46 31.53
CA ALA A 346 -8.29 35.52 31.65
C ALA A 346 -8.92 35.26 30.27
N ASN A 347 -9.15 36.32 29.49
CA ASN A 347 -9.69 36.23 28.13
C ASN A 347 -8.76 35.45 27.20
N LEU A 348 -7.46 35.75 27.20
CA LEU A 348 -6.46 35.03 26.39
C LEU A 348 -6.41 33.55 26.76
N ARG A 349 -6.51 33.22 28.05
CA ARG A 349 -6.48 31.84 28.54
C ARG A 349 -7.74 31.09 28.11
N HIS A 350 -8.92 31.72 28.19
CA HIS A 350 -10.16 31.15 27.68
C HIS A 350 -10.10 30.90 26.17
N GLU A 351 -9.59 31.87 25.40
CA GLU A 351 -9.42 31.74 23.95
C GLU A 351 -8.45 30.61 23.60
N TYR A 352 -7.30 30.53 24.28
CA TYR A 352 -6.34 29.45 24.12
C TYR A 352 -6.98 28.07 24.37
N HIS A 353 -7.73 27.90 25.46
CA HIS A 353 -8.39 26.63 25.77
C HIS A 353 -9.49 26.29 24.76
N SER A 354 -10.24 27.29 24.28
CA SER A 354 -11.24 27.11 23.22
C SER A 354 -10.60 26.61 21.92
N LEU A 355 -9.56 27.30 21.44
CA LEU A 355 -8.79 26.92 20.25
C LEU A 355 -8.14 25.54 20.40
N LYS A 356 -7.59 25.23 21.58
CA LYS A 356 -6.99 23.93 21.87
C LYS A 356 -8.03 22.80 21.80
N ASN A 357 -9.24 23.03 22.31
CA ASN A 357 -10.32 22.04 22.23
C ASN A 357 -10.78 21.84 20.79
N GLN A 358 -10.98 22.93 20.03
CA GLN A 358 -11.31 22.84 18.60
C GLN A 358 -10.24 22.08 17.81
N LEU A 359 -8.96 22.34 18.07
CA LEU A 359 -7.85 21.62 17.46
C LEU A 359 -7.90 20.12 17.79
N ASN A 360 -8.16 19.76 19.05
CA ASN A 360 -8.23 18.35 19.46
C ASN A 360 -9.41 17.62 18.80
N ASP A 361 -10.55 18.30 18.62
CA ASP A 361 -11.72 17.71 17.95
C ASP A 361 -11.44 17.51 16.46
N ILE A 362 -10.88 18.52 15.78
CA ILE A 362 -10.46 18.40 14.37
C ILE A 362 -9.39 17.32 14.20
N ALA A 363 -8.45 17.20 15.13
CA ALA A 363 -7.40 16.18 15.07
C ALA A 363 -7.97 14.75 15.21
N LYS A 364 -9.01 14.56 16.03
CA LYS A 364 -9.72 13.26 16.13
C LYS A 364 -10.46 12.91 14.84
N ASP A 365 -11.15 13.87 14.25
CA ASP A 365 -11.85 13.68 12.98
C ASP A 365 -10.86 13.36 11.86
N TRP A 366 -9.78 14.13 11.77
CA TRP A 366 -8.69 13.89 10.83
C TRP A 366 -8.08 12.50 11.00
N ALA A 367 -7.75 12.10 12.24
CA ALA A 367 -7.19 10.77 12.51
C ALA A 367 -8.14 9.64 12.08
N SER A 368 -9.44 9.80 12.33
CA SER A 368 -10.46 8.84 11.92
C SER A 368 -10.56 8.74 10.39
N LEU A 369 -10.56 9.87 9.69
CA LEU A 369 -10.60 9.92 8.23
C LEU A 369 -9.31 9.35 7.61
N SER A 370 -8.14 9.69 8.14
CA SER A 370 -6.87 9.15 7.66
C SER A 370 -6.76 7.64 7.87
N TYR A 371 -7.31 7.12 8.96
CA TYR A 371 -7.39 5.68 9.19
C TYR A 371 -8.32 4.98 8.18
N LEU A 372 -9.51 5.55 7.94
CA LEU A 372 -10.43 5.04 6.92
C LEU A 372 -9.82 5.05 5.52
N GLN A 373 -9.14 6.14 5.16
CA GLN A 373 -8.41 6.22 3.89
C GLN A 373 -7.36 5.12 3.78
N SER A 374 -6.56 4.92 4.83
CA SER A 374 -5.54 3.86 4.85
C SER A 374 -6.14 2.47 4.70
N LEU A 375 -7.31 2.21 5.31
CA LEU A 375 -8.03 0.94 5.14
C LEU A 375 -8.56 0.73 3.73
N VAL A 376 -9.10 1.77 3.10
CA VAL A 376 -9.58 1.73 1.71
C VAL A 376 -8.42 1.48 0.76
N ASP A 377 -7.30 2.19 0.94
CA ASP A 377 -6.10 2.04 0.11
C ASP A 377 -5.52 0.63 0.23
N GLU A 378 -5.45 0.08 1.45
CA GLU A 378 -5.00 -1.30 1.67
C GLU A 378 -5.95 -2.32 1.04
N HIS A 379 -7.27 -2.09 1.09
CA HIS A 379 -8.24 -2.95 0.44
C HIS A 379 -8.12 -2.91 -1.10
N ILE A 380 -7.96 -1.72 -1.67
CA ILE A 380 -7.70 -1.53 -3.11
C ILE A 380 -6.41 -2.27 -3.49
N LYS A 381 -5.35 -2.11 -2.70
CA LYS A 381 -4.07 -2.78 -2.91
C LYS A 381 -4.23 -4.30 -2.86
N GLN A 382 -4.92 -4.85 -1.87
CA GLN A 382 -5.16 -6.30 -1.80
C GLN A 382 -5.96 -6.82 -2.99
N ILE A 383 -6.95 -6.06 -3.48
CA ILE A 383 -7.69 -6.41 -4.70
C ILE A 383 -6.75 -6.37 -5.91
N LYS A 384 -5.93 -5.34 -6.05
CA LYS A 384 -4.94 -5.19 -7.14
C LYS A 384 -3.95 -6.35 -7.11
N ASP A 385 -3.34 -6.63 -5.97
CA ASP A 385 -2.30 -7.66 -5.80
C ASP A 385 -2.83 -9.09 -5.99
N LYS A 386 -4.10 -9.36 -5.66
CA LYS A 386 -4.71 -10.69 -5.85
C LYS A 386 -5.35 -10.89 -7.22
N ARG A 387 -6.15 -9.93 -7.69
CA ARG A 387 -6.97 -10.10 -8.90
C ARG A 387 -6.24 -9.71 -10.17
N LEU A 388 -5.42 -8.66 -10.15
CA LEU A 388 -4.77 -8.19 -11.37
C LEU A 388 -3.83 -9.25 -11.97
N PRO A 389 -3.02 -10.00 -11.19
CA PRO A 389 -2.23 -11.09 -11.76
C PRO A 389 -3.09 -12.17 -12.43
N GLN A 390 -4.27 -12.47 -11.88
CA GLN A 390 -5.20 -13.44 -12.50
C GLN A 390 -5.72 -12.92 -13.85
N VAL A 391 -6.10 -11.64 -13.92
CA VAL A 391 -6.55 -10.98 -15.15
C VAL A 391 -5.45 -10.97 -16.21
N ILE A 392 -4.21 -10.68 -15.82
CA ILE A 392 -3.06 -10.66 -16.73
C ILE A 392 -2.72 -12.08 -17.22
N ASN A 393 -2.66 -13.07 -16.34
CA ASN A 393 -2.37 -14.46 -16.71
C ASN A 393 -3.42 -15.00 -17.69
N GLU A 394 -4.70 -14.74 -17.42
CA GLU A 394 -5.77 -15.12 -18.32
C GLU A 394 -5.68 -14.35 -19.66
N ALA A 395 -5.35 -13.05 -19.64
CA ALA A 395 -5.13 -12.28 -20.87
C ALA A 395 -3.96 -12.83 -21.71
N VAL A 396 -2.88 -13.30 -21.08
CA VAL A 396 -1.75 -13.93 -21.75
C VAL A 396 -2.20 -15.19 -22.49
N GLU A 397 -2.97 -16.06 -21.84
CA GLU A 397 -3.47 -17.29 -22.48
C GLU A 397 -4.40 -16.99 -23.66
N ILE A 398 -5.29 -16.00 -23.51
CA ILE A 398 -6.19 -15.56 -24.59
C ILE A 398 -5.39 -14.99 -25.76
N LEU A 399 -4.46 -14.07 -25.47
CA LEU A 399 -3.64 -13.43 -26.50
C LEU A 399 -2.77 -14.45 -27.24
N LYS A 400 -2.17 -15.39 -26.51
CA LYS A 400 -1.37 -16.48 -27.05
C LYS A 400 -2.22 -17.36 -27.97
N HIS A 401 -3.44 -17.72 -27.57
CA HIS A 401 -4.36 -18.50 -28.39
C HIS A 401 -4.74 -17.76 -29.69
N LEU A 402 -5.15 -16.50 -29.59
CA LEU A 402 -5.59 -15.71 -30.76
C LEU A 402 -4.44 -15.40 -31.72
N THR A 403 -3.19 -15.35 -31.24
CA THR A 403 -2.01 -14.97 -32.02
C THR A 403 -1.14 -16.13 -32.53
N ASP A 404 -1.58 -17.39 -32.40
CA ASP A 404 -0.80 -18.61 -32.70
C ASP A 404 0.50 -18.69 -31.88
N GLY A 405 0.48 -18.26 -30.63
CA GLY A 405 1.63 -18.32 -29.74
C GLY A 405 2.70 -17.26 -29.99
N ARG A 406 2.46 -16.29 -30.88
CA ARG A 406 3.43 -15.23 -31.18
C ARG A 406 3.68 -14.30 -30.01
N TYR A 407 2.68 -14.04 -29.17
CA TYR A 407 2.84 -13.24 -27.95
C TYR A 407 2.60 -14.14 -26.74
N THR A 408 3.59 -14.18 -25.85
CA THR A 408 3.67 -15.21 -24.79
C THR A 408 3.62 -14.63 -23.38
N MET A 409 3.71 -13.31 -23.22
CA MET A 409 3.65 -12.66 -21.92
C MET A 409 3.13 -11.22 -22.05
N ILE A 410 2.44 -10.76 -21.02
CA ILE A 410 2.02 -9.37 -20.84
C ILE A 410 2.64 -8.93 -19.52
N ASN A 411 3.53 -7.95 -19.58
CA ASN A 411 4.07 -7.30 -18.39
C ASN A 411 3.22 -6.07 -18.10
N TYR A 412 2.88 -5.89 -16.83
CA TYR A 412 2.14 -4.74 -16.33
C TYR A 412 2.95 -4.09 -15.21
N ASN A 413 3.23 -2.80 -15.37
CA ASN A 413 3.68 -1.90 -14.33
C ASN A 413 2.60 -0.83 -14.11
N GLU A 414 2.66 -0.08 -13.01
CA GLU A 414 1.56 0.81 -12.59
C GLU A 414 1.04 1.73 -13.70
N ASP A 415 1.93 2.21 -14.57
CA ASP A 415 1.59 3.14 -15.66
C ASP A 415 1.81 2.58 -17.07
N SER A 416 2.26 1.33 -17.23
CA SER A 416 2.57 0.79 -18.56
C SER A 416 2.29 -0.71 -18.72
N ILE A 417 1.89 -1.09 -19.92
CA ILE A 417 1.73 -2.48 -20.34
C ILE A 417 2.72 -2.72 -21.45
N THR A 418 3.48 -3.82 -21.41
CA THR A 418 4.29 -4.27 -22.55
C THR A 418 3.99 -5.73 -22.85
N VAL A 419 4.16 -6.15 -24.10
CA VAL A 419 3.93 -7.54 -24.51
C VAL A 419 5.21 -8.16 -25.04
N LYS A 420 5.47 -9.40 -24.64
CA LYS A 420 6.63 -10.16 -25.07
C LYS A 420 6.26 -11.04 -26.27
N HIS A 421 7.00 -10.86 -27.36
CA HIS A 421 6.92 -11.73 -28.52
C HIS A 421 7.76 -12.99 -28.32
N VAL A 422 7.45 -14.07 -29.03
CA VAL A 422 8.10 -15.39 -28.90
C VAL A 422 9.61 -15.36 -29.18
N ASN A 423 10.08 -14.39 -29.97
CA ASN A 423 11.51 -14.15 -30.20
C ASN A 423 12.23 -13.43 -29.04
N GLY A 424 11.52 -13.09 -27.96
CA GLY A 424 12.05 -12.41 -26.78
C GLY A 424 11.91 -10.89 -26.78
N GLN A 425 11.52 -10.27 -27.90
CA GLN A 425 11.36 -8.81 -28.01
C GLN A 425 10.16 -8.35 -27.16
N LEU A 426 10.34 -7.23 -26.44
CA LEU A 426 9.25 -6.51 -25.78
C LEU A 426 8.74 -5.40 -26.71
N TYR A 427 7.42 -5.27 -26.78
CA TYR A 427 6.75 -4.22 -27.54
C TYR A 427 5.82 -3.43 -26.62
N ASP A 428 5.86 -2.11 -26.76
CA ASP A 428 4.82 -1.25 -26.25
C ASP A 428 3.54 -1.37 -27.10
N PRO A 429 2.34 -1.18 -26.53
CA PRO A 429 1.07 -1.28 -27.26
C PRO A 429 1.04 -0.40 -28.50
N VAL A 430 1.71 0.76 -28.47
CA VAL A 430 1.81 1.69 -29.59
C VAL A 430 2.64 1.15 -30.76
N GLU A 431 3.57 0.24 -30.51
CA GLU A 431 4.44 -0.41 -31.51
C GLU A 431 3.78 -1.62 -32.16
N LEU A 432 2.67 -2.11 -31.61
CA LEU A 432 1.89 -3.21 -32.18
C LEU A 432 1.11 -2.75 -33.41
N SER A 433 1.02 -3.63 -34.41
CA SER A 433 0.08 -3.44 -35.53
C SER A 433 -1.35 -3.24 -35.01
N GLN A 434 -2.16 -2.45 -35.72
CA GLN A 434 -3.51 -2.07 -35.30
C GLN A 434 -4.37 -3.27 -34.86
N SER A 435 -4.45 -4.33 -35.66
CA SER A 435 -5.24 -5.53 -35.31
C SER A 435 -4.68 -6.28 -34.09
N THR A 436 -3.36 -6.24 -33.85
CA THR A 436 -2.76 -6.86 -32.66
C THR A 436 -3.04 -6.04 -31.39
N LYS A 437 -3.03 -4.70 -31.50
CA LYS A 437 -3.42 -3.79 -30.41
C LYS A 437 -4.87 -4.03 -29.99
N GLU A 438 -5.76 -4.20 -30.96
CA GLU A 438 -7.17 -4.55 -30.70
C GLU A 438 -7.32 -5.95 -30.10
N LEU A 439 -6.58 -6.94 -30.58
CA LEU A 439 -6.54 -8.27 -29.96
C LEU A 439 -6.11 -8.23 -28.50
N LEU A 440 -5.05 -7.47 -28.18
CA LEU A 440 -4.60 -7.25 -26.80
C LEU A 440 -5.71 -6.61 -25.96
N TYR A 441 -6.38 -5.59 -26.50
CA TYR A 441 -7.48 -4.91 -25.84
C TYR A 441 -8.63 -5.85 -25.51
N VAL A 442 -9.05 -6.68 -26.46
CA VAL A 442 -10.15 -7.61 -26.25
C VAL A 442 -9.73 -8.77 -25.34
N ALA A 443 -8.49 -9.26 -25.45
CA ALA A 443 -7.96 -10.28 -24.54
C ALA A 443 -8.00 -9.81 -23.07
N LEU A 444 -7.59 -8.56 -22.79
CA LEU A 444 -7.68 -7.96 -21.45
C LEU A 444 -9.12 -7.79 -20.97
N ARG A 445 -10.05 -7.40 -21.84
CA ARG A 445 -11.47 -7.27 -21.48
C ARG A 445 -12.10 -8.62 -21.16
N ILE A 446 -11.87 -9.62 -22.01
CA ILE A 446 -12.42 -10.96 -21.79
C ILE A 446 -11.80 -11.58 -20.54
N SER A 447 -10.49 -11.42 -20.33
CA SER A 447 -9.83 -11.96 -19.13
C SER A 447 -10.42 -11.37 -17.85
N LEU A 448 -10.69 -10.06 -17.85
CA LEU A 448 -11.38 -9.40 -16.75
C LEU A 448 -12.79 -9.99 -16.53
N ILE A 449 -13.55 -10.18 -17.60
CA ILE A 449 -14.89 -10.80 -17.52
C ILE A 449 -14.80 -12.22 -16.96
N LYS A 450 -13.79 -13.01 -17.36
CA LYS A 450 -13.59 -14.38 -16.86
C LYS A 450 -13.28 -14.41 -15.37
N VAL A 451 -12.39 -13.53 -14.91
CA VAL A 451 -12.03 -13.43 -13.48
C VAL A 451 -13.22 -12.93 -12.64
N LEU A 452 -14.04 -12.05 -13.20
CA LEU A 452 -15.19 -11.47 -12.50
C LEU A 452 -16.47 -12.33 -12.55
N ARG A 453 -16.55 -13.33 -13.43
CA ARG A 453 -17.74 -14.18 -13.61
C ARG A 453 -18.34 -14.74 -12.31
N PRO A 454 -17.55 -15.27 -11.33
CA PRO A 454 -18.13 -15.78 -10.08
C PRO A 454 -18.93 -14.73 -9.29
N TYR A 455 -18.62 -13.45 -9.50
CA TYR A 455 -19.28 -12.32 -8.84
C TYR A 455 -20.38 -11.70 -9.73
N TYR A 456 -20.18 -11.70 -11.05
CA TYR A 456 -21.04 -11.01 -12.01
C TYR A 456 -21.28 -11.87 -13.28
N PRO A 457 -22.27 -12.77 -13.27
CA PRO A 457 -22.56 -13.68 -14.38
C PRO A 457 -23.42 -13.01 -15.47
N PHE A 458 -22.94 -11.90 -16.03
CA PHE A 458 -23.65 -11.13 -17.06
C PHE A 458 -23.38 -11.64 -18.48
N PRO A 459 -24.31 -11.38 -19.44
CA PRO A 459 -24.07 -11.68 -20.85
C PRO A 459 -22.94 -10.80 -21.42
N LEU A 460 -22.17 -11.37 -22.36
CA LEU A 460 -21.16 -10.66 -23.13
C LEU A 460 -21.82 -10.07 -24.39
N ILE A 461 -21.81 -8.75 -24.51
CA ILE A 461 -22.29 -8.04 -25.71
C ILE A 461 -21.08 -7.49 -26.46
N VAL A 462 -20.92 -7.89 -27.71
CA VAL A 462 -19.85 -7.47 -28.61
C VAL A 462 -20.48 -6.77 -29.80
N ASP A 463 -20.23 -5.47 -29.94
CA ASP A 463 -20.77 -4.65 -31.03
C ASP A 463 -19.65 -4.22 -31.98
N ASP A 464 -19.67 -4.79 -33.18
CA ASP A 464 -18.76 -4.52 -34.30
C ASP A 464 -17.26 -4.40 -33.94
N ALA A 465 -16.81 -5.22 -32.99
CA ALA A 465 -15.50 -5.05 -32.36
C ALA A 465 -14.31 -5.51 -33.23
N PHE A 466 -14.54 -6.14 -34.39
CA PHE A 466 -13.51 -6.85 -35.17
C PHE A 466 -13.34 -6.34 -36.60
N VAL A 467 -13.77 -5.11 -36.89
CA VAL A 467 -13.75 -4.54 -38.25
C VAL A 467 -12.34 -4.49 -38.86
N HIS A 468 -11.29 -4.29 -38.05
CA HIS A 468 -9.90 -4.23 -38.53
C HIS A 468 -9.17 -5.59 -38.52
N PHE A 469 -9.90 -6.70 -38.32
CA PHE A 469 -9.31 -8.03 -38.35
C PHE A 469 -9.30 -8.57 -39.77
N ASP A 470 -8.19 -9.22 -40.15
CA ASP A 470 -8.18 -10.06 -41.33
C ASP A 470 -9.07 -11.30 -41.12
N LYS A 471 -9.46 -11.94 -42.23
CA LYS A 471 -10.36 -13.11 -42.21
C LYS A 471 -9.91 -14.21 -41.25
N LYS A 472 -8.60 -14.46 -41.15
CA LYS A 472 -8.04 -15.50 -40.27
C LYS A 472 -8.15 -15.12 -38.80
N ARG A 473 -7.90 -13.85 -38.45
CA ARG A 473 -8.09 -13.32 -37.09
C ARG A 473 -9.56 -13.30 -36.68
N THR A 474 -10.46 -12.87 -37.56
CA THR A 474 -11.92 -12.88 -37.33
C THR A 474 -12.41 -14.30 -37.05
N GLU A 475 -12.01 -15.27 -37.88
CA GLU A 475 -12.38 -16.68 -37.69
C GLU A 475 -11.96 -17.23 -36.33
N LYS A 476 -10.71 -16.99 -35.90
CA LYS A 476 -10.26 -17.40 -34.57
C LYS A 476 -11.02 -16.73 -33.46
N MET A 477 -11.29 -15.43 -33.59
CA MET A 477 -11.98 -14.69 -32.56
C MET A 477 -13.42 -15.17 -32.39
N LEU A 478 -14.13 -15.42 -33.50
CA LEU A 478 -15.46 -16.00 -33.48
C LEU A 478 -15.47 -17.42 -32.91
N ASN A 479 -14.50 -18.26 -33.27
CA ASN A 479 -14.35 -19.59 -32.68
C ASN A 479 -14.08 -19.53 -31.17
N TYR A 480 -13.28 -18.57 -30.72
CA TYR A 480 -13.02 -18.33 -29.30
C TYR A 480 -14.26 -17.81 -28.55
N LEU A 481 -15.04 -16.90 -29.15
CA LEU A 481 -16.32 -16.47 -28.59
C LEU A 481 -17.34 -17.62 -28.52
N ARG A 482 -17.31 -18.56 -29.48
CA ARG A 482 -18.15 -19.76 -29.45
C ARG A 482 -17.77 -20.72 -28.33
N SER A 483 -16.47 -20.91 -28.05
CA SER A 483 -16.05 -21.73 -26.90
C SER A 483 -16.39 -21.06 -25.56
N LEU A 484 -16.38 -19.72 -25.50
CA LEU A 484 -16.92 -18.98 -24.35
C LEU A 484 -18.43 -19.20 -24.18
N SER A 485 -19.17 -19.50 -25.24
CA SER A 485 -20.63 -19.65 -25.16
C SER A 485 -21.08 -20.83 -24.28
N GLU A 486 -20.19 -21.78 -23.99
CA GLU A 486 -20.41 -22.86 -23.01
C GLU A 486 -20.65 -22.33 -21.59
N HIS A 487 -20.07 -21.16 -21.27
CA HIS A 487 -20.05 -20.60 -19.91
C HIS A 487 -20.72 -19.22 -19.81
N TYR A 488 -20.90 -18.53 -20.94
CA TYR A 488 -21.42 -17.17 -21.04
C TYR A 488 -22.48 -17.10 -22.14
N GLN A 489 -23.51 -16.27 -21.95
CA GLN A 489 -24.35 -15.87 -23.08
C GLN A 489 -23.58 -14.81 -23.89
N VAL A 490 -23.31 -15.08 -25.16
CA VAL A 490 -22.59 -14.15 -26.06
C VAL A 490 -23.54 -13.62 -27.12
N LEU A 491 -23.68 -12.29 -27.19
CA LEU A 491 -24.43 -11.57 -28.22
C LEU A 491 -23.43 -10.78 -29.07
N TYR A 492 -23.26 -11.19 -30.33
CA TYR A 492 -22.37 -10.53 -31.27
C TYR A 492 -23.18 -9.81 -32.36
N PHE A 493 -23.00 -8.49 -32.44
CA PHE A 493 -23.58 -7.63 -33.45
C PHE A 493 -22.50 -7.25 -34.46
N THR A 494 -22.80 -7.36 -35.74
CA THR A 494 -21.92 -6.91 -36.82
C THR A 494 -22.72 -6.57 -38.07
N CYS A 495 -22.18 -5.65 -38.86
CA CYS A 495 -22.71 -5.30 -40.17
C CYS A 495 -22.16 -6.21 -41.30
N VAL A 496 -21.19 -7.07 -41.01
CA VAL A 496 -20.55 -7.96 -42.00
C VAL A 496 -21.16 -9.35 -41.93
N LYS A 497 -21.66 -9.85 -43.07
CA LYS A 497 -22.18 -11.20 -43.16
C LYS A 497 -21.03 -12.18 -43.43
N ASP A 498 -20.56 -12.85 -42.39
CA ASP A 498 -19.56 -13.91 -42.50
C ASP A 498 -20.18 -15.31 -42.47
N ASN A 499 -19.56 -16.26 -43.18
CA ASN A 499 -20.01 -17.66 -43.25
C ASN A 499 -19.47 -18.53 -42.10
N ILE A 500 -18.77 -17.93 -41.13
CA ILE A 500 -18.09 -18.63 -40.03
C ILE A 500 -19.10 -19.12 -38.98
N VAL A 501 -20.16 -18.33 -38.76
CA VAL A 501 -21.22 -18.66 -37.79
C VAL A 501 -22.34 -19.42 -38.49
N PRO A 502 -22.78 -20.59 -37.96
CA PRO A 502 -23.89 -21.34 -38.54
C PRO A 502 -25.16 -20.50 -38.67
N SER A 503 -25.89 -20.63 -39.78
CA SER A 503 -27.09 -19.82 -40.05
C SER A 503 -28.20 -19.96 -38.99
N LYS A 504 -28.18 -21.05 -38.20
CA LYS A 504 -29.11 -21.26 -37.07
C LYS A 504 -28.82 -20.37 -35.87
N GLU A 505 -27.59 -19.86 -35.76
CA GLU A 505 -27.11 -18.99 -34.68
C GLU A 505 -27.13 -17.50 -35.10
N VAL A 506 -27.65 -17.18 -36.29
CA VAL A 506 -27.63 -15.83 -36.87
C VAL A 506 -29.05 -15.26 -36.95
N ILE A 507 -29.25 -14.07 -36.39
CA ILE A 507 -30.48 -13.27 -36.55
C ILE A 507 -30.15 -12.09 -37.46
N THR A 508 -30.78 -12.03 -38.64
CA THR A 508 -30.63 -10.88 -39.55
C THR A 508 -31.68 -9.82 -39.23
N LEU A 509 -31.23 -8.65 -38.79
CA LEU A 509 -32.09 -7.50 -38.53
C LEU A 509 -32.22 -6.68 -39.81
N ASN A 510 -33.38 -6.74 -40.46
CA ASN A 510 -33.68 -5.89 -41.61
C ASN A 510 -34.26 -4.56 -41.13
N LYS A 511 -33.82 -3.45 -41.75
CA LYS A 511 -34.45 -2.15 -41.54
C LYS A 511 -35.91 -2.24 -41.96
N ILE A 512 -36.82 -1.83 -41.08
CA ILE A 512 -38.23 -1.69 -41.43
C ILE A 512 -38.31 -0.54 -42.43
N GLU A 513 -38.63 -0.83 -43.69
CA GLU A 513 -38.97 0.21 -44.66
C GLU A 513 -40.33 0.81 -44.28
N GLU A 514 -40.35 2.10 -43.92
CA GLU A 514 -41.59 2.88 -43.85
C GLU A 514 -42.20 2.94 -45.26
N GLY A 515 -43.05 1.96 -45.61
CA GLY A 515 -43.73 1.99 -46.91
C GLY A 515 -44.40 0.70 -47.40
N GLY A 516 -44.18 -0.46 -46.76
CA GLY A 516 -44.86 -1.70 -47.15
C GLY A 516 -46.25 -1.83 -46.52
N LYS A 517 -47.32 -1.62 -47.30
CA LYS A 517 -48.71 -1.93 -46.88
C LYS A 517 -48.79 -3.38 -46.36
N ARG A 518 -49.40 -3.52 -45.17
CA ARG A 518 -49.77 -4.80 -44.56
C ARG A 518 -50.65 -5.65 -45.46
#